data_AF-A0A834CAP0-F1
#
_entry.id   AF-A0A834CAP0-F1
#
_cell.length_a   1.000
_cell.length_b   1.000
_cell.length_c   1.000
_cell.angle_alpha   90.00
_cell.angle_beta   90.00
_cell.angle_gamma   90.00
#
_symmetry.space_group_name_H-M   'P 1'
#
loop_
_entity.id
_entity.type
_entity.pdbx_description
1 polymer ?
#
loop_
_entity_poly.entity_id
_entity_poly.type
_entity_poly.pdbx_seq_one_letter_code
_entity_poly.pdbx_strand_id
1 'polypeptide(L)'
;MPLVKRVKKKTLKLDCEWGSCQETFSRMEKFCEHVEAHLSAVNLDEDADGERTCLWRDCGFCSVEGSGELRRHVFFHCYHTKLKQMGQQVLDAQPEVGSCSIAHHNRNIIPELPDNFVCLWEECDQPPYENPEWFYRHVEMHGLTVDIPQGECEVPIRCGWKDCEATAKGRPKLREHLAQPHTGEAGGLSRLWRDVRKQHKVL
;
A
#
# COMPACT_ATOMS: atom_id res chain seq x y z
N MET A 1 24.83 13.56 -15.50
CA MET A 1 23.78 12.71 -14.87
C MET A 1 23.98 12.74 -13.37
N PRO A 2 23.00 13.12 -12.54
CA PRO A 2 23.16 13.09 -11.10
C PRO A 2 23.17 11.63 -10.62
N LEU A 3 24.18 11.29 -9.83
CA LEU A 3 24.29 10.00 -9.18
C LEU A 3 23.19 9.90 -8.11
N VAL A 4 22.13 9.16 -8.41
CA VAL A 4 21.14 8.76 -7.41
C VAL A 4 21.88 7.88 -6.40
N LYS A 5 22.32 8.48 -5.29
CA LYS A 5 22.96 7.76 -4.18
C LYS A 5 22.00 6.65 -3.77
N ARG A 6 22.47 5.39 -3.79
CA ARG A 6 21.71 4.25 -3.24
C ARG A 6 21.42 4.55 -1.78
N VAL A 7 20.19 4.98 -1.49
CA VAL A 7 19.68 5.13 -0.13
C VAL A 7 19.75 3.75 0.50
N LYS A 8 20.61 3.59 1.52
CA LYS A 8 20.65 2.36 2.32
C LYS A 8 19.24 2.19 2.90
N LYS A 9 18.57 1.07 2.61
CA LYS A 9 17.25 0.75 3.18
C LYS A 9 17.38 0.78 4.70
N LYS A 10 16.93 1.87 5.34
CA LYS A 10 16.86 1.96 6.79
C LYS A 10 15.74 1.02 7.26
N THR A 11 15.91 0.43 8.42
CA THR A 11 14.89 -0.41 9.05
C THR A 11 13.57 0.37 9.13
N LEU A 12 12.47 -0.27 8.71
CA LEU A 12 11.14 0.32 8.86
C LEU A 12 10.85 0.51 10.35
N LYS A 13 10.20 1.61 10.69
CA LYS A 13 9.63 1.89 12.00
C LYS A 13 8.14 2.07 11.78
N LEU A 14 7.36 1.12 12.28
CA LEU A 14 5.92 1.03 12.08
C LEU A 14 5.27 1.22 13.44
N ASP A 15 4.84 2.45 13.73
CA ASP A 15 4.19 2.79 14.99
C ASP A 15 2.68 2.51 14.89
N CYS A 16 2.14 1.77 15.85
CA CYS A 16 0.70 1.57 15.97
C CYS A 16 0.05 2.83 16.53
N GLU A 17 -0.97 3.35 15.84
CA GLU A 17 -1.76 4.48 16.32
C GLU A 17 -3.22 4.09 16.59
N TRP A 18 -3.46 2.81 16.87
CA TRP A 18 -4.77 2.32 17.30
C TRP A 18 -5.05 2.74 18.75
N GLY A 19 -6.00 3.65 18.97
CA GLY A 19 -6.35 4.18 20.29
C GLY A 19 -5.12 4.65 21.08
N SER A 20 -4.94 4.08 22.28
CA SER A 20 -3.81 4.33 23.17
C SER A 20 -2.60 3.39 22.98
N CYS A 21 -2.63 2.51 21.97
CA CYS A 21 -1.53 1.60 21.68
C CYS A 21 -0.25 2.39 21.34
N GLN A 22 0.90 1.88 21.80
CA GLN A 22 2.22 2.48 21.64
C GLN A 22 3.26 1.48 21.12
N GLU A 23 2.81 0.32 20.63
CA GLU A 23 3.70 -0.72 20.10
C GLU A 23 4.32 -0.28 18.77
N THR A 24 5.59 -0.62 18.58
CA THR A 24 6.35 -0.32 17.37
C THR A 24 6.92 -1.60 16.76
N PHE A 25 6.85 -1.71 15.45
CA PHE A 25 7.33 -2.88 14.71
C PHE A 25 8.32 -2.48 13.62
N SER A 26 9.15 -3.44 13.19
CA SER A 26 10.08 -3.28 12.06
C SER A 26 9.71 -4.13 10.85
N ARG A 27 8.70 -5.00 11.00
CA ARG A 27 8.23 -5.96 10.00
C ARG A 27 6.72 -5.81 9.82
N MET A 28 6.29 -5.74 8.58
CA MET A 28 4.87 -5.60 8.24
C MET A 28 4.06 -6.81 8.68
N GLU A 29 4.64 -8.00 8.62
CA GLU A 29 3.94 -9.23 9.00
C GLU A 29 3.51 -9.18 10.48
N LYS A 30 4.46 -8.81 11.36
CA LYS A 30 4.20 -8.65 12.79
C LYS A 30 3.29 -7.48 13.11
N PHE A 31 3.39 -6.39 12.34
CA PHE A 31 2.53 -5.25 12.52
C PHE A 31 1.08 -5.55 12.13
N CYS A 32 0.86 -6.21 11.00
CA CYS A 32 -0.47 -6.64 10.56
C CYS A 32 -1.08 -7.66 11.52
N GLU A 33 -0.31 -8.65 11.99
CA GLU A 33 -0.75 -9.60 13.03
C GLU A 33 -1.19 -8.88 14.31
N HIS A 34 -0.43 -7.87 14.75
CA HIS A 34 -0.79 -7.06 15.92
C HIS A 34 -2.10 -6.29 15.73
N VAL A 35 -2.27 -5.62 14.58
CA VAL A 35 -3.47 -4.85 14.28
C VAL A 35 -4.70 -5.74 14.11
N GLU A 36 -4.53 -6.94 13.58
CA GLU A 36 -5.58 -7.95 13.49
C GLU A 36 -6.11 -8.37 14.88
N ALA A 37 -5.26 -8.40 15.90
CA ALA A 37 -5.70 -8.65 17.28
C ALA A 37 -6.62 -7.53 17.79
N HIS A 38 -6.34 -6.26 17.46
CA HIS A 38 -7.24 -5.14 17.80
C HIS A 38 -8.60 -5.28 17.11
N LEU A 39 -8.60 -5.62 15.82
CA LEU A 39 -9.84 -5.85 15.07
C LEU A 39 -10.65 -7.02 15.65
N SER A 40 -9.98 -8.10 16.03
CA SER A 40 -10.63 -9.27 16.62
C SER A 40 -11.29 -8.92 17.96
N ALA A 41 -10.63 -8.10 18.79
CA ALA A 41 -11.20 -7.63 20.05
C ALA A 41 -12.46 -6.76 19.83
N VAL A 42 -12.44 -5.85 18.87
CA VAL A 42 -13.59 -4.98 18.51
C VAL A 42 -14.76 -5.79 17.95
N ASN A 43 -14.47 -6.89 17.25
CA ASN A 43 -15.50 -7.75 16.65
C ASN A 43 -16.22 -8.64 17.67
N LEU A 44 -15.65 -8.87 18.86
CA LEU A 44 -16.24 -9.68 19.93
C LEU A 44 -17.24 -8.91 20.80
N ASP A 45 -17.25 -7.57 20.71
CA ASP A 45 -18.28 -6.73 21.31
C ASP A 45 -19.54 -6.75 20.42
N GLU A 46 -20.28 -7.86 20.49
CA GLU A 46 -21.48 -8.16 19.67
C GLU A 46 -22.71 -7.28 20.02
N ASP A 47 -22.61 -6.42 21.05
CA ASP A 47 -23.70 -5.57 21.55
C ASP A 47 -23.78 -4.17 20.87
N ALA A 48 -22.89 -3.86 19.92
CA ALA A 48 -22.90 -2.58 19.20
C ALA A 48 -23.77 -2.67 17.93
N ASP A 49 -24.99 -2.15 18.04
CA ASP A 49 -25.95 -1.92 16.96
C ASP A 49 -25.28 -1.19 15.77
N GLY A 50 -25.10 -1.90 14.65
CA GLY A 50 -24.92 -1.38 13.29
C GLY A 50 -23.60 -0.71 12.91
N GLU A 51 -22.97 0.07 13.79
CA GLU A 51 -21.89 1.00 13.42
C GLU A 51 -20.56 0.67 14.11
N ARG A 52 -19.49 0.48 13.32
CA ARG A 52 -18.15 0.21 13.85
C ARG A 52 -17.16 1.31 13.47
N THR A 53 -16.70 2.04 14.47
CA THR A 53 -15.77 3.16 14.28
C THR A 53 -14.31 2.69 14.27
N CYS A 54 -13.51 3.24 13.37
CA CYS A 54 -12.06 3.06 13.36
C CYS A 54 -11.43 3.86 14.51
N LEU A 55 -10.71 3.18 15.39
CA LEU A 55 -10.02 3.80 16.54
C LEU A 55 -8.61 4.28 16.19
N TRP A 56 -8.23 4.30 14.91
CA TRP A 56 -6.96 4.88 14.51
C TRP A 56 -6.96 6.38 14.78
N ARG A 57 -5.91 6.89 15.43
CA ARG A 57 -5.82 8.32 15.80
C ARG A 57 -6.04 9.21 14.58
N ASP A 58 -6.87 10.23 14.72
CA ASP A 58 -7.14 11.24 13.69
C ASP A 58 -7.74 10.67 12.38
N CYS A 59 -8.39 9.49 12.41
CA CYS A 59 -9.07 8.91 11.24
C CYS A 59 -10.55 9.31 11.16
N GLY A 60 -11.35 9.00 12.19
CA GLY A 60 -12.77 9.32 12.25
C GLY A 60 -13.69 8.52 11.32
N PHE A 61 -13.19 7.48 10.66
CA PHE A 61 -13.99 6.61 9.79
C PHE A 61 -14.95 5.72 10.59
N CYS A 62 -16.17 5.53 10.08
CA CYS A 62 -17.17 4.62 10.63
C CYS A 62 -17.70 3.72 9.51
N SER A 63 -17.69 2.41 9.75
CA SER A 63 -18.26 1.42 8.83
C SER A 63 -19.70 1.11 9.22
N VAL A 64 -20.58 1.21 8.23
CA VAL A 64 -22.01 0.86 8.31
C VAL A 64 -22.33 -0.46 7.61
N GLU A 65 -21.46 -0.91 6.70
CA GLU A 65 -21.67 -2.13 5.89
C GLU A 65 -21.12 -3.41 6.54
N GLY A 66 -20.36 -3.28 7.64
CA GLY A 66 -19.95 -4.40 8.49
C GLY A 66 -18.44 -4.61 8.65
N SER A 67 -18.08 -5.71 9.32
CA SER A 67 -16.71 -5.96 9.80
C SER A 67 -15.63 -6.02 8.72
N GLY A 68 -15.97 -6.42 7.49
CA GLY A 68 -15.03 -6.54 6.38
C GLY A 68 -14.50 -5.20 5.86
N GLU A 69 -15.37 -4.19 5.81
CA GLU A 69 -14.97 -2.84 5.37
C GLU A 69 -14.04 -2.19 6.39
N LEU A 70 -14.40 -2.24 7.68
CA LEU A 70 -13.54 -1.76 8.77
C LEU A 70 -12.18 -2.47 8.74
N ARG A 71 -12.17 -3.79 8.53
CA ARG A 71 -10.93 -4.59 8.45
C ARG A 71 -10.02 -4.13 7.30
N ARG A 72 -10.55 -3.96 6.09
CA ARG A 72 -9.79 -3.43 4.94
C ARG A 72 -9.23 -2.04 5.22
N HIS A 73 -10.07 -1.16 5.75
CA HIS A 73 -9.72 0.20 6.12
C HIS A 73 -8.56 0.24 7.12
N VAL A 74 -8.63 -0.59 8.17
CA VAL A 74 -7.59 -0.65 9.21
C VAL A 74 -6.28 -1.25 8.68
N PHE A 75 -6.32 -2.27 7.80
CA PHE A 75 -5.10 -2.73 7.15
C PHE A 75 -4.50 -1.70 6.20
N PHE A 76 -5.31 -0.80 5.63
CA PHE A 76 -4.78 0.33 4.89
C PHE A 76 -4.04 1.32 5.78
N HIS A 77 -4.44 1.50 7.03
CA HIS A 77 -3.60 2.25 7.98
C HIS A 77 -2.24 1.59 8.21
N CYS A 78 -2.18 0.26 8.30
CA CYS A 78 -0.89 -0.45 8.41
C CYS A 78 0.02 -0.11 7.22
N TYR A 79 -0.54 -0.21 6.01
CA TYR A 79 0.18 0.11 4.79
C TYR A 79 0.53 1.60 4.68
N HIS A 80 -0.37 2.49 5.09
CA HIS A 80 -0.15 3.93 5.12
C HIS A 80 0.99 4.30 6.07
N THR A 81 1.09 3.68 7.25
CA THR A 81 2.22 3.86 8.16
C THR A 81 3.55 3.48 7.50
N LYS A 82 3.59 2.38 6.74
CA LYS A 82 4.76 2.01 5.93
C LYS A 82 5.11 3.09 4.90
N LEU A 83 4.11 3.61 4.18
CA LEU A 83 4.32 4.68 3.20
C LEU A 83 4.83 5.97 3.85
N LYS A 84 4.24 6.41 4.97
CA LYS A 84 4.69 7.57 5.76
C LYS A 84 6.16 7.41 6.15
N GLN A 85 6.54 6.24 6.66
CA GLN A 85 7.91 5.96 7.06
C GLN A 85 8.87 5.95 5.87
N MET A 86 8.49 5.36 4.73
CA MET A 86 9.30 5.38 3.51
C MET A 86 9.46 6.81 2.97
N GLY A 87 8.39 7.61 2.97
CA GLY A 87 8.43 9.02 2.59
C GLY A 87 9.36 9.84 3.49
N GLN A 88 9.26 9.64 4.82
CA GLN A 88 10.14 10.30 5.77
C GLN A 88 11.62 9.95 5.54
N GLN A 89 11.94 8.68 5.26
CA GLN A 89 13.31 8.28 4.93
C GLN A 89 13.86 8.97 3.67
N VAL A 90 13.00 9.26 2.68
CA VAL A 90 13.38 9.99 1.47
C VAL A 90 13.63 11.46 1.79
N LEU A 91 12.78 12.10 2.60
CA LEU A 91 12.97 13.48 3.06
C LEU A 91 14.25 13.63 3.90
N ASP A 92 14.50 12.71 4.83
CA ASP A 92 15.73 12.69 5.63
C ASP A 92 17.00 12.59 4.76
N ALA A 93 16.89 11.98 3.57
CA ALA A 93 17.99 11.83 2.63
C ALA A 93 18.15 13.04 1.68
N GLN A 94 17.15 13.92 1.60
CA GLN A 94 17.08 15.09 0.73
C GLN A 94 16.60 16.33 1.52
N PRO A 95 17.44 16.88 2.41
CA PRO A 95 17.08 18.02 3.24
C PRO A 95 16.68 19.28 2.44
N GLU A 96 17.07 19.38 1.17
CA GLU A 96 16.67 20.44 0.25
C GLU A 96 15.17 20.46 -0.09
N VAL A 97 14.47 19.33 0.06
CA VAL A 97 13.02 19.20 -0.24
C VAL A 97 12.16 19.76 0.90
N GLY A 98 12.75 19.95 2.09
CA GLY A 98 12.04 20.44 3.28
C GLY A 98 11.24 19.36 4.00
N SER A 99 10.37 19.78 4.92
CA SER A 99 9.50 18.90 5.70
C SER A 99 8.18 18.61 4.99
N CYS A 100 7.57 17.46 5.29
CA CYS A 100 6.23 17.13 4.79
C CYS A 100 5.22 18.21 5.18
N SER A 101 4.46 18.73 4.21
CA SER A 101 3.44 19.77 4.41
C SER A 101 2.05 19.20 4.75
N ILE A 102 1.88 17.88 4.78
CA ILE A 102 0.63 17.23 5.21
C ILE A 102 0.52 17.46 6.72
N ALA A 103 -0.38 18.37 7.10
CA ALA A 103 -0.56 18.78 8.47
C ALA A 103 -0.92 17.59 9.38
N HIS A 104 -0.49 17.65 10.64
CA HIS A 104 -0.65 16.57 11.62
C HIS A 104 -2.09 16.06 11.78
N HIS A 105 -3.09 16.89 11.49
CA HIS A 105 -4.52 16.53 11.60
C HIS A 105 -5.04 15.69 10.42
N ASN A 106 -4.41 15.75 9.24
CA ASN A 106 -4.85 15.01 8.05
C ASN A 106 -3.97 13.77 7.77
N ARG A 107 -3.03 13.45 8.67
CA ARG A 107 -2.01 12.41 8.45
C ARG A 107 -2.56 10.99 8.45
N ASN A 108 -3.79 10.79 8.92
CA ASN A 108 -4.46 9.49 9.00
C ASN A 108 -5.80 9.46 8.27
N ILE A 109 -6.11 10.50 7.48
CA ILE A 109 -7.27 10.46 6.59
C ILE A 109 -6.88 9.61 5.37
N ILE A 110 -7.56 8.48 5.20
CA ILE A 110 -7.31 7.51 4.12
C ILE A 110 -8.56 7.36 3.24
N PRO A 111 -8.41 6.97 1.96
CA PRO A 111 -9.55 6.74 1.08
C PRO A 111 -10.41 5.61 1.62
N GLU A 112 -11.69 5.71 1.32
CA GLU A 112 -12.64 4.62 1.55
C GLU A 112 -12.32 3.46 0.59
N LEU A 113 -12.39 2.23 1.12
CA LEU A 113 -12.04 1.00 0.42
C LEU A 113 -13.20 0.00 0.50
N PRO A 114 -14.27 0.26 -0.25
CA PRO A 114 -15.46 -0.58 -0.21
C PRO A 114 -15.17 -1.99 -0.72
N ASP A 115 -14.24 -2.15 -1.68
CA ASP A 115 -13.98 -3.42 -2.35
C ASP A 115 -12.66 -4.09 -1.91
N ASN A 116 -12.63 -5.43 -2.07
CA ASN A 116 -11.41 -6.21 -1.94
C ASN A 116 -10.44 -5.94 -3.11
N PHE A 117 -9.15 -6.14 -2.86
CA PHE A 117 -8.11 -5.99 -3.86
C PHE A 117 -8.02 -7.25 -4.74
N VAL A 118 -8.35 -7.12 -6.02
CA VAL A 118 -8.34 -8.23 -6.98
C VAL A 118 -7.14 -8.09 -7.92
N CYS A 119 -6.37 -9.17 -8.08
CA CYS A 119 -5.31 -9.22 -9.07
C CYS A 119 -5.91 -9.51 -10.45
N LEU A 120 -5.57 -8.67 -11.44
CA LEU A 120 -6.02 -8.83 -12.83
C LEU A 120 -4.86 -9.23 -13.75
N TRP A 121 -3.86 -9.90 -13.20
CA TRP A 121 -2.78 -10.47 -13.98
C TRP A 121 -3.27 -11.73 -14.71
N GLU A 122 -2.83 -11.90 -15.96
CA GLU A 122 -3.13 -13.05 -16.80
C GLU A 122 -2.83 -14.37 -16.05
N GLU A 123 -3.81 -15.27 -16.03
CA GLU A 123 -3.69 -16.60 -15.38
C GLU A 123 -3.36 -16.54 -13.87
N CYS A 124 -3.78 -15.48 -13.17
CA CYS A 124 -3.62 -15.38 -11.73
C CYS A 124 -4.90 -15.78 -10.97
N ASP A 125 -4.91 -16.98 -10.41
CA ASP A 125 -6.03 -17.52 -9.61
C ASP A 125 -5.94 -17.17 -8.11
N GLN A 126 -5.23 -16.09 -7.75
CA GLN A 126 -5.16 -15.69 -6.35
C GLN A 126 -6.51 -15.10 -5.89
N PRO A 127 -7.00 -15.48 -4.70
CA PRO A 127 -8.24 -14.92 -4.17
C PRO A 127 -8.10 -13.41 -3.90
N PRO A 128 -9.21 -12.66 -3.81
CA PRO A 128 -9.19 -11.26 -3.43
C PRO A 128 -8.51 -11.05 -2.08
N TYR A 129 -7.72 -9.99 -1.96
CA TYR A 129 -7.03 -9.62 -0.73
C TYR A 129 -7.79 -8.54 0.02
N GLU A 130 -7.83 -8.63 1.34
CA GLU A 130 -8.33 -7.54 2.21
C GLU A 130 -7.20 -6.61 2.66
N ASN A 131 -5.96 -7.12 2.67
CA ASN A 131 -4.79 -6.40 3.16
C ASN A 131 -3.97 -5.86 1.96
N PRO A 132 -3.79 -4.53 1.86
CA PRO A 132 -3.05 -3.92 0.76
C PRO A 132 -1.58 -4.37 0.70
N GLU A 133 -0.94 -4.60 1.83
CA GLU A 133 0.47 -5.03 1.86
C GLU A 133 0.67 -6.37 1.14
N TRP A 134 -0.24 -7.31 1.39
CA TRP A 134 -0.20 -8.63 0.75
C TRP A 134 -0.52 -8.55 -0.73
N PHE A 135 -1.50 -7.73 -1.10
CA PHE A 135 -1.83 -7.47 -2.49
C PHE A 135 -0.63 -6.90 -3.26
N TYR A 136 -0.02 -5.82 -2.78
CA TYR A 136 1.10 -5.20 -3.49
C TYR A 136 2.34 -6.11 -3.53
N ARG A 137 2.58 -6.90 -2.48
CA ARG A 137 3.65 -7.92 -2.49
C ARG A 137 3.38 -9.02 -3.52
N HIS A 138 2.12 -9.43 -3.65
CA HIS A 138 1.69 -10.38 -4.68
C HIS A 138 1.90 -9.81 -6.10
N VAL A 139 1.49 -8.57 -6.36
CA VAL A 139 1.69 -7.93 -7.67
C VAL A 139 3.18 -7.82 -8.01
N GLU A 140 4.04 -7.51 -7.03
CA GLU A 140 5.49 -7.47 -7.24
C GLU A 140 6.08 -8.85 -7.63
N MET A 141 5.50 -9.94 -7.12
CA MET A 141 5.94 -11.31 -7.40
C MET A 141 5.83 -11.65 -8.89
N HIS A 142 4.81 -11.16 -9.60
CA HIS A 142 4.69 -11.33 -11.06
C HIS A 142 5.90 -10.78 -11.82
N GLY A 143 6.47 -9.67 -11.36
CA GLY A 143 7.69 -9.10 -11.95
C GLY A 143 8.96 -9.94 -11.70
N LEU A 144 8.92 -10.86 -10.72
CA LEU A 144 10.02 -11.76 -10.38
C LEU A 144 9.92 -13.12 -11.08
N THR A 145 8.70 -13.62 -11.24
CA THR A 145 8.41 -14.96 -11.77
C THR A 145 8.20 -14.97 -13.28
N VAL A 146 8.02 -13.82 -13.94
CA VAL A 146 7.88 -13.77 -15.39
C VAL A 146 9.02 -14.51 -16.09
N ASP A 147 8.64 -15.47 -16.93
CA ASP A 147 9.59 -16.25 -17.72
C ASP A 147 10.24 -15.35 -18.76
N ILE A 148 11.57 -15.41 -18.81
CA ILE A 148 12.37 -14.73 -19.82
C ILE A 148 13.13 -15.82 -20.56
N PRO A 149 12.93 -15.96 -21.88
CA PRO A 149 13.69 -16.91 -22.67
C PRO A 149 15.19 -16.72 -22.46
N GLN A 150 15.88 -17.80 -22.10
CA GLN A 150 17.31 -17.75 -21.80
C GLN A 150 18.09 -17.49 -23.10
N GLY A 151 18.75 -16.32 -23.20
CA GLY A 151 19.60 -15.94 -24.34
C GLY A 151 19.15 -14.70 -25.11
N GLU A 152 17.92 -14.22 -24.91
CA GLU A 152 17.39 -13.05 -25.62
C GLU A 152 17.21 -11.88 -24.65
N CYS A 153 18.32 -11.23 -24.30
CA CYS A 153 18.35 -10.06 -23.42
C CYS A 153 17.59 -8.84 -24.01
N GLU A 154 17.09 -8.95 -25.24
CA GLU A 154 16.44 -7.87 -25.99
C GLU A 154 14.94 -8.05 -26.21
N VAL A 155 14.33 -9.21 -25.88
CA VAL A 155 12.88 -9.37 -26.05
C VAL A 155 12.15 -8.56 -24.98
N PRO A 156 11.28 -7.62 -25.40
CA PRO A 156 10.50 -6.83 -24.45
C PRO A 156 9.47 -7.71 -23.76
N ILE A 157 9.46 -7.69 -22.43
CA ILE A 157 8.50 -8.43 -21.61
C ILE A 157 7.19 -7.66 -21.60
N ARG A 158 6.10 -8.29 -22.05
CA ARG A 158 4.76 -7.70 -21.97
C ARG A 158 4.24 -7.75 -20.53
N CYS A 159 3.56 -6.69 -20.11
CA CYS A 159 2.80 -6.71 -18.88
C CYS A 159 1.57 -7.63 -19.06
N GLY A 160 1.41 -8.61 -18.17
CA GLY A 160 0.24 -9.50 -18.16
C GLY A 160 -0.97 -8.90 -17.45
N TRP A 161 -0.96 -7.62 -17.09
CA TRP A 161 -2.13 -7.01 -16.45
C TRP A 161 -3.23 -6.77 -17.48
N LYS A 162 -4.48 -7.08 -17.12
CA LYS A 162 -5.64 -6.86 -17.99
C LYS A 162 -5.68 -5.42 -18.52
N ASP A 163 -5.88 -5.28 -19.82
CA ASP A 163 -5.95 -3.99 -20.53
C ASP A 163 -4.66 -3.15 -20.46
N CYS A 164 -3.52 -3.77 -20.10
CA CYS A 164 -2.20 -3.14 -20.15
C CYS A 164 -1.40 -3.58 -21.37
N GLU A 165 -1.03 -2.62 -22.22
CA GLU A 165 -0.20 -2.87 -23.40
C GLU A 165 1.28 -2.56 -23.18
N ALA A 166 1.67 -2.21 -21.95
CA ALA A 166 3.03 -1.82 -21.64
C ALA A 166 4.00 -3.00 -21.80
N THR A 167 5.21 -2.66 -22.27
CA THR A 167 6.33 -3.59 -22.36
C THR A 167 7.54 -3.06 -21.62
N ALA A 168 8.35 -3.96 -21.09
CA ALA A 168 9.51 -3.63 -20.26
C ALA A 168 10.75 -4.39 -20.70
N LYS A 169 11.90 -3.71 -20.65
CA LYS A 169 13.21 -4.31 -20.93
C LYS A 169 13.74 -5.01 -19.67
N GLY A 170 13.36 -6.27 -19.50
CA GLY A 170 13.80 -7.10 -18.38
C GLY A 170 12.98 -6.90 -17.09
N ARG A 171 13.19 -7.81 -16.12
CA ARG A 171 12.50 -7.83 -14.82
C ARG A 171 12.57 -6.51 -14.03
N PRO A 172 13.72 -5.80 -13.96
CA PRO A 172 13.81 -4.56 -13.18
C PRO A 172 12.84 -3.48 -13.68
N LYS A 173 12.73 -3.31 -14.99
CA LYS A 173 11.84 -2.33 -15.62
C LYS A 173 10.38 -2.73 -15.48
N LEU A 174 10.08 -4.02 -15.57
CA LEU A 174 8.72 -4.52 -15.34
C LEU A 174 8.30 -4.26 -13.89
N ARG A 175 9.18 -4.47 -12.91
CA ARG A 175 8.88 -4.19 -11.50
C ARG A 175 8.66 -2.70 -11.22
N GLU A 176 9.43 -1.81 -11.83
CA GLU A 176 9.19 -0.36 -11.76
C GLU A 176 7.81 0.02 -12.31
N HIS A 177 7.40 -0.65 -13.40
CA HIS A 177 6.09 -0.49 -14.00
C HIS A 177 4.97 -1.07 -13.13
N LEU A 178 5.14 -2.25 -12.54
CA LEU A 178 4.20 -2.87 -11.59
C LEU A 178 4.05 -2.09 -10.28
N ALA A 179 5.07 -1.31 -9.90
CA ALA A 179 4.97 -0.33 -8.82
C ALA A 179 4.19 0.95 -9.24
N GLN A 180 3.72 1.03 -10.49
CA GLN A 180 2.70 1.99 -10.92
C GLN A 180 1.31 1.34 -10.82
N PRO A 181 0.26 2.10 -10.53
CA PRO A 181 -1.08 1.56 -10.51
C PRO A 181 -1.57 1.23 -11.92
N HIS A 182 -1.87 -0.03 -12.17
CA HIS A 182 -2.61 -0.51 -13.33
C HIS A 182 -4.11 -0.34 -13.10
N THR A 183 -4.62 0.87 -13.30
CA THR A 183 -6.05 1.14 -13.08
C THR A 183 -6.65 1.96 -14.22
N GLY A 184 -7.37 1.26 -15.10
CA GLY A 184 -8.56 1.77 -15.77
C GLY A 184 -9.77 1.53 -14.85
N GLU A 185 -10.50 2.60 -14.57
CA GLU A 185 -11.87 2.77 -14.02
C GLU A 185 -12.43 1.91 -12.86
N ALA A 186 -11.92 0.72 -12.53
CA ALA A 186 -12.55 -0.22 -11.58
C ALA A 186 -11.84 -0.35 -10.21
N GLY A 187 -11.03 0.62 -9.78
CA GLY A 187 -10.40 0.57 -8.44
C GLY A 187 -10.23 1.96 -7.85
N GLY A 188 -11.02 2.27 -6.81
CA GLY A 188 -11.10 3.58 -6.15
C GLY A 188 -9.79 4.16 -5.59
N LEU A 189 -8.71 3.38 -5.57
CA LEU A 189 -7.38 3.79 -5.11
C LEU A 189 -6.60 4.69 -6.09
N SER A 190 -7.06 4.82 -7.34
CA SER A 190 -6.32 5.54 -8.39
C SER A 190 -6.34 7.07 -8.27
N ARG A 191 -7.32 7.66 -7.58
CA ARG A 191 -7.32 9.10 -7.27
C ARG A 191 -6.28 9.39 -6.20
N LEU A 192 -6.32 8.62 -5.11
CA LEU A 192 -5.45 8.88 -3.98
C LEU A 192 -3.96 8.63 -4.26
N TRP A 193 -3.64 7.62 -5.07
CA TRP A 193 -2.25 7.40 -5.50
C TRP A 193 -1.78 8.42 -6.55
N ARG A 194 -2.65 8.90 -7.46
CA ARG A 194 -2.28 10.02 -8.36
C ARG A 194 -2.08 11.30 -7.57
N ASP A 195 -2.89 11.57 -6.54
CA ASP A 195 -2.76 12.77 -5.72
C ASP A 195 -1.54 12.71 -4.82
N VAL A 196 -1.25 11.56 -4.20
CA VAL A 196 0.00 11.32 -3.46
C VAL A 196 1.22 11.43 -4.39
N ARG A 197 1.21 10.81 -5.58
CA ARG A 197 2.36 10.86 -6.51
C ARG A 197 2.49 12.17 -7.28
N LYS A 198 1.40 12.92 -7.53
CA LYS A 198 1.43 14.27 -8.14
C LYS A 198 1.91 15.31 -7.12
N GLN A 199 1.56 15.18 -5.84
CA GLN A 199 2.21 15.97 -4.79
C GLN A 199 3.72 15.68 -4.68
N HIS A 200 4.16 14.48 -5.09
CA HIS A 200 5.57 14.10 -5.19
C HIS A 200 6.23 14.29 -6.58
N LYS A 201 5.57 14.99 -7.52
CA LYS A 201 6.13 15.33 -8.84
C LYS A 201 6.02 16.81 -9.21
N VAL A 202 5.63 17.68 -8.28
CA VAL A 202 5.89 19.12 -8.41
C VAL A 202 7.21 19.42 -7.72
N LEU A 203 8.30 19.04 -8.39
CA LEU A 203 9.64 19.64 -8.40
C LEU A 203 10.44 18.98 -9.54
#